data_AF-A0A0C9X0R3-F1
#
_entry.id   AF-A0A0C9X0R3-F1
#
_cell.length_a   1.000
_cell.length_b   1.000
_cell.length_c   1.000
_cell.angle_alpha   90.00
_cell.angle_beta   90.00
_cell.angle_gamma   90.00
#
_symmetry.space_group_name_H-M   'P 1'
#
loop_
_entity.id
_entity.type
_entity.pdbx_description
1 polymer ?
#
loop_
_entity_poly.entity_id
_entity_poly.type
_entity_poly.pdbx_seq_one_letter_code
_entity_poly.pdbx_strand_id
1 'polypeptide(L)'
;MPSSPTYIPILTGRSDWCPWSEALMTAVIGMNLLGHLAEHYDPQWGYDPGSIPTFPPVGITSASSQEELHACALWWYRDGQVLHLLVSRLSPSARAQLPGAGNSRPQRRTARSVYTELVRLFGGTDYQTAAVTRDELISLRCAPSRIADYIARWRTGLNKLASAGHPFDSVDAVRYFVNHLPFGSTFDIIRESVLYSIGF
;
A
#
# COMPACT_ATOMS: atom_id res chain seq x y z
N MET A 1 1.22 -4.58 -29.42
CA MET A 1 -0.06 -4.07 -28.88
C MET A 1 0.28 -2.91 -27.97
N PRO A 2 -0.12 -1.65 -28.27
CA PRO A 2 0.08 -0.56 -27.35
C PRO A 2 -0.87 -0.76 -26.16
N SER A 3 -0.33 -0.94 -24.97
CA SER A 3 -1.13 -0.99 -23.74
C SER A 3 -1.88 0.33 -23.58
N SER A 4 -3.20 0.25 -23.35
CA SER A 4 -4.01 1.41 -22.99
C SER A 4 -3.32 2.19 -21.87
N PRO A 5 -3.31 3.54 -21.91
CA PRO A 5 -2.73 4.32 -20.83
C PRO A 5 -3.46 3.97 -19.54
N THR A 6 -2.75 3.38 -18.58
CA THR A 6 -3.26 3.09 -17.24
C THR A 6 -3.76 4.40 -16.64
N TYR A 7 -5.08 4.58 -16.61
CA TYR A 7 -5.67 5.80 -16.06
C TYR A 7 -5.46 5.81 -14.54
N ILE A 8 -4.54 6.66 -14.08
CA ILE A 8 -4.39 6.95 -12.65
C ILE A 8 -5.43 8.00 -12.27
N PRO A 9 -6.33 7.78 -11.29
CA PRO A 9 -7.31 8.79 -10.87
C PRO A 9 -6.62 10.00 -10.21
N ILE A 10 -7.38 11.04 -9.86
CA ILE A 10 -6.82 12.19 -9.13
C ILE A 10 -6.90 11.92 -7.63
N LEU A 11 -5.80 12.10 -6.91
CA LEU A 11 -5.80 12.05 -5.44
C LEU A 11 -6.32 13.38 -4.89
N THR A 12 -7.52 13.36 -4.31
CA THR A 12 -8.10 14.53 -3.63
C THR A 12 -7.93 14.47 -2.11
N GLY A 13 -7.90 13.25 -1.55
CA GLY A 13 -7.75 13.00 -0.14
C GLY A 13 -7.70 11.50 0.17
N ARG A 14 -7.87 11.14 1.44
CA ARG A 14 -7.79 9.75 1.93
C ARG A 14 -8.79 8.79 1.28
N SER A 15 -9.99 9.27 0.91
CA SER A 15 -11.04 8.46 0.29
C SER A 15 -10.61 7.80 -1.03
N ASP A 16 -9.71 8.46 -1.76
CA ASP A 16 -9.31 8.07 -3.10
C ASP A 16 -7.93 7.39 -3.09
N TRP A 17 -7.33 7.21 -1.90
CA TRP A 17 -5.98 6.68 -1.76
C TRP A 17 -5.82 5.30 -2.38
N CYS A 18 -6.69 4.36 -2.04
CA CYS A 18 -6.60 2.98 -2.49
C CYS A 18 -6.63 2.87 -4.03
N PRO A 19 -7.69 3.36 -4.73
CA PRO A 19 -7.73 3.29 -6.19
C PRO A 19 -6.62 4.12 -6.87
N TRP A 20 -6.16 5.21 -6.24
CA TRP A 20 -5.04 6.00 -6.74
C TRP A 20 -3.72 5.24 -6.66
N SER A 21 -3.43 4.66 -5.50
CA SER A 21 -2.21 3.92 -5.21
C SER A 21 -2.10 2.68 -6.09
N GLU A 22 -3.18 1.92 -6.27
CA GLU A 22 -3.20 0.73 -7.13
C GLU A 22 -2.90 1.07 -8.60
N ALA A 23 -3.53 2.12 -9.14
CA ALA A 23 -3.31 2.56 -10.51
C ALA A 23 -1.90 3.12 -10.72
N LEU A 24 -1.37 3.87 -9.76
CA LEU A 24 0.01 4.35 -9.75
C LEU A 24 0.99 3.18 -9.77
N MET A 25 0.84 2.22 -8.86
CA MET A 25 1.73 1.06 -8.75
C MET A 25 1.71 0.25 -10.05
N THR A 26 0.53 0.05 -10.65
CA THR A 26 0.39 -0.61 -11.96
C THR A 26 1.18 0.11 -13.06
N ALA A 27 1.10 1.45 -13.12
CA ALA A 27 1.83 2.23 -14.10
C ALA A 27 3.35 2.16 -13.87
N VAL A 28 3.80 2.29 -12.63
CA VAL A 28 5.23 2.25 -12.26
C VAL A 28 5.84 0.86 -12.52
N ILE A 29 5.09 -0.21 -12.20
CA ILE A 29 5.48 -1.59 -12.52
C ILE A 29 5.55 -1.78 -14.05
N GLY A 30 4.55 -1.29 -14.80
CA GLY A 30 4.55 -1.34 -16.26
C GLY A 30 5.73 -0.62 -16.92
N MET A 31 6.31 0.38 -16.24
CA MET A 31 7.51 1.08 -16.67
C MET A 31 8.82 0.45 -16.17
N ASN A 32 8.74 -0.61 -15.35
CA ASN A 32 9.88 -1.22 -14.65
C ASN A 32 10.66 -0.23 -13.77
N LEU A 33 9.93 0.63 -13.05
CA LEU A 33 10.50 1.68 -12.19
C LEU A 33 10.15 1.52 -10.70
N LEU A 34 9.62 0.36 -10.29
CA LEU A 34 9.18 0.12 -8.91
C LEU A 34 10.30 0.33 -7.88
N GLY A 35 11.56 0.01 -8.23
CA GLY A 35 12.72 0.25 -7.39
C GLY A 35 12.96 1.71 -7.00
N HIS A 36 12.38 2.68 -7.71
CA HIS A 36 12.42 4.11 -7.31
C HIS A 36 11.42 4.47 -6.19
N LEU A 37 10.45 3.60 -5.91
CA LEU A 37 9.50 3.74 -4.79
C LEU A 37 9.82 2.81 -3.63
N ALA A 38 10.30 1.59 -3.92
CA ALA A 38 10.55 0.57 -2.90
C ALA A 38 11.52 1.08 -1.81
N GLU A 39 11.15 0.87 -0.53
CA GLU A 39 12.00 1.20 0.63
C GLU A 39 12.85 0.01 1.08
N HIS A 40 12.29 -1.20 1.01
CA HIS A 40 12.92 -2.44 1.43
C HIS A 40 12.65 -3.55 0.42
N TYR A 41 13.60 -4.48 0.32
CA TYR A 41 13.44 -5.73 -0.41
C TYR A 41 13.49 -6.87 0.59
N ASP A 42 12.39 -7.64 0.69
CA ASP A 42 12.35 -8.88 1.47
C ASP A 42 12.41 -10.08 0.51
N PRO A 43 13.50 -10.87 0.53
CA PRO A 43 13.61 -12.07 -0.30
C PRO A 43 12.50 -13.10 -0.07
N GLN A 44 11.83 -13.07 1.09
CA GLN A 44 10.73 -13.99 1.42
C GLN A 44 9.45 -13.70 0.63
N TRP A 45 9.32 -12.51 0.03
CA TRP A 45 8.14 -12.12 -0.76
C TRP A 45 8.21 -12.57 -2.22
N GLY A 46 9.27 -13.30 -2.59
CA GLY A 46 9.53 -13.76 -3.95
C GLY A 46 10.51 -12.87 -4.70
N TYR A 47 11.20 -13.45 -5.68
CA TYR A 47 12.17 -12.71 -6.49
C TYR A 47 11.45 -11.87 -7.56
N ASP A 48 11.40 -10.56 -7.35
CA ASP A 48 11.04 -9.57 -8.37
C ASP A 48 12.17 -8.54 -8.50
N PRO A 49 12.96 -8.55 -9.58
CA PRO A 49 14.05 -7.59 -9.76
C PRO A 49 13.57 -6.13 -9.83
N GLY A 50 12.31 -5.89 -10.22
CA GLY A 50 11.70 -4.56 -10.23
C GLY A 50 11.44 -4.01 -8.81
N SER A 51 11.32 -4.89 -7.82
CA SER A 51 11.06 -4.52 -6.41
C SER A 51 12.32 -4.14 -5.63
N ILE A 52 13.52 -4.35 -6.19
CA ILE A 52 14.78 -4.03 -5.53
C ILE A 52 14.93 -2.49 -5.46
N PRO A 53 15.06 -1.90 -4.26
CA PRO A 53 15.27 -0.48 -4.10
C PRO A 53 16.51 0.02 -4.86
N THR A 54 16.34 1.12 -5.59
CA THR A 54 17.45 1.86 -6.21
C THR A 54 17.69 3.18 -5.49
N PHE A 55 18.91 3.69 -5.57
CA PHE A 55 19.31 4.92 -4.88
C PHE A 55 20.11 5.82 -5.83
N PRO A 56 20.03 7.15 -5.63
CA PRO A 56 20.86 8.05 -6.42
C PRO A 56 22.33 7.70 -6.21
N PRO A 57 23.16 7.66 -7.27
CA PRO A 57 24.59 7.49 -7.12
C PRO A 57 25.17 8.55 -6.18
N VAL A 58 25.85 8.12 -5.12
CA VAL A 58 26.49 8.99 -4.13
C VAL A 58 27.92 9.30 -4.54
N GLY A 59 28.44 10.47 -4.15
CA GLY A 59 29.85 10.80 -4.35
C GLY A 59 30.24 11.21 -5.77
N ILE A 60 29.29 11.60 -6.62
CA ILE A 60 29.59 12.20 -7.93
C ILE A 60 30.33 13.53 -7.71
N THR A 61 31.53 13.64 -8.27
CA THR A 61 32.37 14.84 -8.19
C THR A 61 32.78 15.32 -9.58
N SER A 62 33.51 16.42 -9.65
CA SER A 62 34.11 16.90 -10.90
C SER A 62 35.16 15.95 -11.49
N ALA A 63 35.63 14.95 -10.73
CA ALA A 63 36.58 13.94 -11.17
C ALA A 63 35.93 12.61 -11.58
N SER A 64 34.60 12.51 -11.50
CA SER A 64 33.88 11.29 -11.86
C SER A 64 34.02 10.94 -13.34
N SER A 65 33.98 9.64 -13.66
CA SER A 65 34.06 9.16 -15.03
C SER A 65 32.81 9.54 -15.84
N GLN A 66 32.92 9.49 -17.17
CA GLN A 66 31.78 9.75 -18.05
C GLN A 66 30.65 8.73 -17.83
N GLU A 67 31.00 7.47 -17.54
CA GLU A 67 30.05 6.41 -17.23
C GLU A 67 29.30 6.69 -15.91
N GLU A 68 29.99 7.16 -14.87
CA GLU A 68 29.39 7.53 -13.59
C GLU A 68 28.41 8.71 -13.74
N LEU A 69 28.82 9.73 -14.50
CA LEU A 69 27.97 10.88 -14.82
C LEU A 69 26.73 10.46 -15.62
N HIS A 70 26.89 9.56 -16.60
CA HIS A 70 25.78 9.02 -17.38
C HIS A 70 24.81 8.21 -16.52
N ALA A 71 25.33 7.33 -15.64
CA ALA A 71 24.52 6.54 -14.72
C ALA A 71 23.73 7.43 -13.75
N CYS A 72 24.37 8.49 -13.22
CA CYS A 72 23.71 9.48 -12.37
C CYS A 72 22.58 10.22 -13.11
N ALA A 73 22.85 10.69 -14.34
CA ALA A 73 21.85 11.36 -15.16
C ALA A 73 20.67 10.44 -15.49
N LEU A 74 20.94 9.18 -15.85
CA LEU A 74 19.92 8.18 -16.14
C LEU A 74 19.06 7.87 -14.91
N TRP A 75 19.68 7.72 -13.74
CA TRP A 75 18.94 7.49 -12.49
C TRP A 75 17.99 8.64 -12.19
N TRP A 76 18.46 9.89 -12.27
CA TRP A 76 17.63 11.08 -12.05
C TRP A 76 16.53 11.25 -13.10
N TYR A 77 16.80 10.87 -14.34
CA TYR A 77 15.78 10.88 -15.39
C TYR A 77 14.64 9.93 -15.06
N ARG A 78 14.96 8.69 -14.67
CA ARG A 78 13.97 7.66 -14.29
C ARG A 78 13.20 8.04 -13.01
N ASP A 79 13.91 8.54 -11.99
CA ASP A 79 13.27 9.05 -10.77
C ASP A 79 12.31 10.21 -11.09
N GLY A 80 12.70 11.10 -12.01
CA GLY A 80 11.87 12.19 -12.50
C GLY A 80 10.59 11.72 -13.20
N GLN A 81 10.61 10.59 -13.92
CA GLN A 81 9.42 10.00 -14.51
C GLN A 81 8.42 9.54 -13.44
N VAL A 82 8.91 8.82 -12.42
CA VAL A 82 8.06 8.37 -11.30
C VAL A 82 7.54 9.55 -10.49
N LEU A 83 8.41 10.53 -10.20
CA LEU A 83 8.02 11.75 -9.52
C LEU A 83 6.94 12.50 -10.30
N HIS A 84 7.04 12.58 -11.62
CA HIS A 84 6.02 13.18 -12.46
C HIS A 84 4.67 12.45 -12.34
N LEU A 85 4.66 11.12 -12.36
CA LEU A 85 3.43 10.33 -12.15
C LEU A 85 2.80 10.62 -10.78
N LEU A 86 3.62 10.64 -9.72
CA LEU A 86 3.18 10.96 -8.37
C LEU A 86 2.51 12.33 -8.30
N VAL A 87 3.14 13.37 -8.84
CA VAL A 87 2.68 14.75 -8.65
C VAL A 87 1.63 15.20 -9.67
N SER A 88 1.63 14.66 -10.90
CA SER A 88 0.70 15.06 -11.97
C SER A 88 -0.74 14.66 -11.69
N ARG A 89 -0.94 13.68 -10.81
CA ARG A 89 -2.24 13.15 -10.42
C ARG A 89 -2.65 13.52 -9.00
N LEU A 90 -2.08 14.60 -8.47
CA LEU A 90 -2.54 15.23 -7.24
C LEU A 90 -3.48 16.39 -7.58
N SER A 91 -4.58 16.48 -6.83
CA SER A 91 -5.36 17.71 -6.79
C SER A 91 -4.51 18.89 -6.26
N PRO A 92 -4.87 20.14 -6.55
CA PRO A 92 -4.18 21.30 -5.99
C PRO A 92 -4.12 21.29 -4.46
N SER A 93 -5.19 20.85 -3.80
CA SER A 93 -5.27 20.72 -2.34
C SER A 93 -4.37 19.62 -1.79
N ALA A 94 -4.28 18.46 -2.45
CA ALA A 94 -3.36 17.40 -2.05
C ALA A 94 -1.90 17.82 -2.25
N ARG A 95 -1.59 18.51 -3.37
CA ARG A 95 -0.24 19.01 -3.65
C ARG A 95 0.21 20.07 -2.64
N ALA A 96 -0.70 20.92 -2.16
CA ALA A 96 -0.40 21.95 -1.16
C ALA A 96 -0.04 21.38 0.23
N GLN A 97 -0.43 20.13 0.52
CA GLN A 97 -0.10 19.45 1.78
C GLN A 97 1.30 18.85 1.79
N LEU A 98 1.94 18.70 0.62
CA LEU A 98 3.32 18.24 0.56
C LEU A 98 4.25 19.31 1.15
N PRO A 99 5.25 18.93 1.96
CA PRO A 99 6.22 19.88 2.49
C PRO A 99 6.88 20.65 1.33
N GLY A 100 7.09 21.95 1.52
CA GLY A 100 7.80 22.79 0.55
C GLY A 100 9.23 22.28 0.32
N ALA A 101 9.80 22.57 -0.86
CA ALA A 101 11.24 22.35 -1.07
C ALA A 101 11.99 23.21 -0.05
N GLY A 102 12.63 22.59 0.94
CA GLY A 102 13.18 23.26 2.11
C GLY A 102 14.10 24.45 1.75
N ASN A 103 14.01 25.50 2.55
CA ASN A 103 14.67 26.79 2.33
C ASN A 103 16.21 26.72 2.48
N SER A 104 16.75 25.58 2.91
CA SER A 104 18.16 25.36 3.18
C SER A 104 18.70 24.29 2.21
N ARG A 105 19.16 24.79 1.06
CA ARG A 105 19.70 24.09 -0.12
C ARG A 105 18.62 23.52 -1.06
N PRO A 106 18.68 23.81 -2.38
CA PRO A 106 17.79 23.23 -3.38
C PRO A 106 18.15 21.75 -3.61
N GLN A 107 17.83 20.89 -2.64
CA GLN A 107 17.98 19.46 -2.80
C GLN A 107 16.76 18.93 -3.55
N ARG A 108 17.01 18.26 -4.68
CA ARG A 108 15.95 17.59 -5.45
C ARG A 108 15.31 16.52 -4.57
N ARG A 109 13.98 16.52 -4.50
CA ARG A 109 13.22 15.43 -3.86
C ARG A 109 13.22 14.22 -4.78
N THR A 110 13.35 13.04 -4.19
CA THR A 110 13.22 11.78 -4.92
C THR A 110 11.76 11.34 -4.98
N ALA A 111 11.40 10.52 -5.96
CA ALA A 111 10.08 9.92 -6.05
C ALA A 111 9.71 9.18 -4.76
N ARG A 112 10.63 8.37 -4.21
CA ARG A 112 10.47 7.70 -2.91
C ARG A 112 10.06 8.66 -1.80
N SER A 113 10.82 9.75 -1.60
CA SER A 113 10.54 10.70 -0.51
C SER A 113 9.15 11.32 -0.61
N VAL A 114 8.68 11.61 -1.83
CA VAL A 114 7.34 12.16 -2.06
C VAL A 114 6.28 11.09 -1.84
N TYR A 115 6.52 9.86 -2.30
CA TYR A 115 5.59 8.75 -2.08
C TYR A 115 5.43 8.42 -0.60
N THR A 116 6.51 8.34 0.18
CA THR A 116 6.45 8.14 1.64
C THR A 116 5.62 9.22 2.33
N GLU A 117 5.76 10.49 1.93
CA GLU A 117 4.91 11.57 2.45
C GLU A 117 3.45 11.43 2.04
N LEU A 118 3.17 11.02 0.80
CA LEU A 118 1.80 10.76 0.34
C LEU A 118 1.16 9.61 1.11
N VAL A 119 1.90 8.53 1.37
CA VAL A 119 1.45 7.42 2.24
C VAL A 119 1.14 7.95 3.65
N ARG A 120 1.99 8.80 4.22
CA ARG A 120 1.76 9.39 5.54
C ARG A 120 0.51 10.29 5.59
N LEU A 121 0.31 11.11 4.56
CA LEU A 121 -0.77 12.09 4.48
C LEU A 121 -2.12 11.46 4.11
N PHE A 122 -2.12 10.48 3.21
CA PHE A 122 -3.32 9.94 2.58
C PHE A 122 -3.48 8.43 2.74
N GLY A 123 -2.38 7.69 2.95
CA GLY A 123 -2.36 6.23 2.98
C GLY A 123 -2.81 5.57 4.27
N GLY A 124 -2.94 6.34 5.36
CA GLY A 124 -3.68 5.87 6.53
C GLY A 124 -5.18 6.04 6.30
N THR A 125 -5.97 5.02 6.55
CA THR A 125 -7.31 5.32 7.08
C THR A 125 -7.06 5.89 8.48
N ASP A 126 -7.81 6.90 8.91
CA ASP A 126 -7.68 7.41 10.27
C ASP A 126 -7.82 6.25 11.25
N TYR A 127 -6.91 6.17 12.23
CA TYR A 127 -6.91 5.12 13.26
C TYR A 127 -8.32 4.91 13.86
N GLN A 128 -9.11 5.98 13.95
CA GLN A 128 -10.50 5.94 14.38
C GLN A 128 -11.38 5.08 13.44
N THR A 129 -11.37 5.30 12.12
CA THR A 129 -12.09 4.43 11.18
C THR A 129 -11.56 2.99 11.17
N ALA A 130 -10.25 2.78 11.33
CA ALA A 130 -9.69 1.44 11.45
C ALA A 130 -10.17 0.75 12.75
N ALA A 131 -10.19 1.46 13.88
CA ALA A 131 -10.73 0.99 15.14
C ALA A 131 -12.22 0.66 15.02
N VAL A 132 -13.02 1.55 14.42
CA VAL A 132 -14.45 1.31 14.15
C VAL A 132 -14.64 0.07 13.27
N THR A 133 -13.87 -0.08 12.18
CA THR A 133 -13.95 -1.26 11.32
C THR A 133 -13.57 -2.54 12.07
N ARG A 134 -12.58 -2.47 12.97
CA ARG A 134 -12.17 -3.59 13.83
C ARG A 134 -13.28 -3.96 14.81
N ASP A 135 -13.91 -2.97 15.44
CA ASP A 135 -15.02 -3.17 16.38
C ASP A 135 -16.26 -3.73 15.67
N GLU A 136 -16.55 -3.27 14.45
CA GLU A 136 -17.59 -3.83 13.59
C GLU A 136 -17.34 -5.30 13.25
N LEU A 137 -16.08 -5.68 12.97
CA LEU A 137 -15.72 -7.08 12.76
C LEU A 137 -15.89 -7.89 14.05
N ILE A 138 -15.34 -7.45 15.17
CA ILE A 138 -15.45 -8.16 16.46
C ILE A 138 -16.92 -8.31 16.90
N SER A 139 -17.78 -7.35 16.56
CA SER A 139 -19.22 -7.42 16.86
C SER A 139 -20.05 -8.13 15.78
N LEU A 140 -19.47 -8.48 14.63
CA LEU A 140 -20.19 -9.14 13.54
C LEU A 140 -20.69 -10.52 14.00
N ARG A 141 -21.97 -10.80 13.78
CA ARG A 141 -22.59 -12.10 14.09
C ARG A 141 -23.11 -12.75 12.82
N CYS A 142 -22.89 -14.05 12.68
CA CYS A 142 -23.44 -14.83 11.58
C CYS A 142 -24.85 -15.28 11.91
N ALA A 143 -25.83 -14.88 11.08
CA ALA A 143 -27.17 -15.44 11.16
C ALA A 143 -27.21 -16.77 10.37
N PRO A 144 -27.93 -17.81 10.85
CA PRO A 144 -27.98 -19.13 10.19
C PRO A 144 -28.35 -19.08 8.70
N SER A 145 -29.18 -18.13 8.30
CA SER A 145 -29.65 -17.95 6.92
C SER A 145 -28.80 -16.99 6.06
N ARG A 146 -27.73 -16.39 6.62
CA ARG A 146 -26.93 -15.34 5.95
C ARG A 146 -25.42 -15.56 6.06
N ILE A 147 -24.99 -16.82 5.95
CA ILE A 147 -23.57 -17.19 6.06
C ILE A 147 -22.73 -16.54 4.95
N ALA A 148 -23.24 -16.53 3.72
CA ALA A 148 -22.54 -15.90 2.58
C ALA A 148 -22.31 -14.40 2.81
N ASP A 149 -23.33 -13.68 3.28
CA ASP A 149 -23.23 -12.26 3.60
C ASP A 149 -22.23 -12.00 4.73
N TYR A 150 -22.24 -12.86 5.77
CA TYR A 150 -21.30 -12.79 6.88
C TYR A 150 -19.84 -12.93 6.38
N ILE A 151 -19.56 -13.94 5.55
CA ILE A 151 -18.24 -14.15 4.95
C ILE A 151 -17.82 -12.96 4.09
N ALA A 152 -18.73 -12.44 3.25
CA ALA A 152 -18.45 -11.31 2.38
C ALA A 152 -18.11 -10.05 3.18
N ARG A 153 -18.90 -9.74 4.22
CA ARG A 153 -18.64 -8.60 5.12
C ARG A 153 -17.35 -8.76 5.90
N TRP A 154 -17.06 -9.96 6.40
CA TRP A 154 -15.83 -10.26 7.12
C TRP A 154 -14.60 -10.02 6.23
N ARG A 155 -14.57 -10.62 5.04
CA ARG A 155 -13.48 -10.44 4.06
C ARG A 155 -13.31 -8.98 3.65
N THR A 156 -14.42 -8.28 3.44
CA THR A 156 -14.39 -6.86 3.09
C THR A 156 -13.78 -6.01 4.21
N GLY A 157 -14.14 -6.26 5.48
CA GLY A 157 -13.56 -5.56 6.62
C GLY A 157 -12.07 -5.84 6.81
N LEU A 158 -11.64 -7.10 6.68
CA LEU A 158 -10.21 -7.45 6.74
C LEU A 158 -9.40 -6.76 5.64
N ASN A 159 -9.92 -6.72 4.41
CA ASN A 159 -9.27 -6.03 3.30
C ASN A 159 -9.19 -4.52 3.54
N LYS A 160 -10.25 -3.90 4.10
CA LYS A 160 -10.24 -2.48 4.50
C LYS A 160 -9.18 -2.21 5.56
N LEU A 161 -9.04 -3.07 6.57
CA LEU A 161 -8.02 -2.94 7.61
C LEU A 161 -6.60 -3.12 7.05
N ALA A 162 -6.40 -4.08 6.15
CA ALA A 162 -5.12 -4.31 5.49
C ALA A 162 -4.74 -3.12 4.60
N SER A 163 -5.66 -2.60 3.78
CA SER A 163 -5.42 -1.43 2.94
C SER A 163 -5.27 -0.14 3.75
N ALA A 164 -5.84 -0.09 4.96
CA ALA A 164 -5.64 0.99 5.92
C ALA A 164 -4.26 0.99 6.59
N GLY A 165 -3.43 -0.05 6.39
CA GLY A 165 -2.17 -0.23 7.10
C GLY A 165 -2.33 -0.71 8.55
N HIS A 166 -3.51 -1.21 8.92
CA HIS A 166 -3.84 -1.71 10.26
C HIS A 166 -4.36 -3.15 10.19
N PRO A 167 -3.55 -4.12 9.72
CA PRO A 167 -4.01 -5.49 9.53
C PRO A 167 -4.53 -6.10 10.83
N PHE A 168 -5.63 -6.84 10.74
CA PHE A 168 -6.12 -7.64 11.86
C PHE A 168 -5.17 -8.83 12.04
N ASP A 169 -4.70 -9.05 13.26
CA ASP A 169 -3.95 -10.26 13.63
C ASP A 169 -4.67 -11.52 13.14
N SER A 170 -3.94 -12.41 12.47
CA SER A 170 -4.51 -13.56 11.76
C SER A 170 -5.12 -14.59 12.72
N VAL A 171 -4.51 -14.80 13.88
CA VAL A 171 -5.01 -15.74 14.91
C VAL A 171 -6.28 -15.20 15.53
N ASP A 172 -6.30 -13.93 15.94
CA ASP A 172 -7.49 -13.30 16.47
C ASP A 172 -8.61 -13.22 15.43
N ALA A 173 -8.29 -12.89 14.17
CA ALA A 173 -9.27 -12.81 13.09
C ALA A 173 -9.98 -14.15 12.88
N VAL A 174 -9.23 -15.25 12.82
CA VAL A 174 -9.80 -16.59 12.71
C VAL A 174 -10.64 -16.94 13.94
N ARG A 175 -10.13 -16.66 15.15
CA ARG A 175 -10.86 -16.91 16.41
C ARG A 175 -12.19 -16.17 16.46
N TYR A 176 -12.21 -14.86 16.22
CA TYR A 176 -13.46 -14.08 16.21
C TYR A 176 -14.40 -14.53 15.09
N PHE A 177 -13.87 -14.89 13.92
CA PHE A 177 -14.69 -15.38 12.82
C PHE A 177 -15.47 -16.65 13.21
N VAL A 178 -14.80 -17.66 13.77
CA VAL A 178 -15.43 -18.95 14.12
C VAL A 178 -16.32 -18.85 15.36
N ASN A 179 -15.97 -18.01 16.34
CA ASN A 179 -16.77 -17.80 17.55
C ASN A 179 -18.13 -17.15 17.26
N HIS A 180 -18.28 -16.47 16.14
CA HIS A 180 -19.53 -15.83 15.74
C HIS A 180 -20.31 -16.60 14.67
N LEU A 181 -19.86 -17.80 14.29
CA LEU A 181 -20.67 -18.72 13.51
C LEU A 181 -21.90 -19.18 14.33
N PRO A 182 -23.01 -19.55 13.67
CA PRO A 182 -24.20 -20.02 14.36
C PRO A 182 -23.92 -21.26 15.21
N PHE A 183 -24.70 -21.46 16.26
CA PHE A 183 -24.68 -22.71 17.02
C PHE A 183 -25.37 -23.82 16.23
N GLY A 184 -24.80 -25.02 16.26
CA GLY A 184 -25.31 -26.17 15.53
C GLY A 184 -24.19 -27.15 15.23
N SER A 185 -24.51 -28.45 15.24
CA SER A 185 -23.53 -29.55 15.19
C SER A 185 -22.46 -29.40 14.10
N THR A 186 -22.83 -28.92 12.91
CA THR A 186 -21.87 -28.69 11.82
C THR A 186 -20.89 -27.55 12.10
N PHE A 187 -21.36 -26.42 12.63
CA PHE A 187 -20.50 -25.26 12.92
C PHE A 187 -19.68 -25.45 14.19
N ASP A 188 -20.20 -26.22 15.14
CA ASP A 188 -19.50 -26.55 16.38
C ASP A 188 -18.25 -27.40 16.08
N ILE A 189 -18.35 -28.39 15.18
CA ILE A 189 -17.20 -29.18 14.70
C ILE A 189 -16.16 -28.28 14.01
N ILE A 190 -16.60 -27.35 13.16
CA ILE A 190 -15.68 -26.41 12.47
C ILE A 190 -14.99 -25.52 13.49
N ARG A 191 -15.72 -24.99 14.47
CA ARG A 191 -15.16 -24.12 15.51
C ARG A 191 -14.11 -24.86 16.34
N GLU A 192 -14.42 -26.05 16.83
CA GLU A 192 -13.47 -26.87 17.60
C GLU A 192 -12.23 -27.23 16.79
N SER A 193 -12.41 -27.70 15.56
CA SER A 193 -11.28 -28.08 14.68
C SER A 193 -10.35 -26.89 14.40
N VAL A 194 -10.93 -25.71 14.16
CA VAL A 194 -10.15 -24.51 13.86
C VAL A 194 -9.45 -23.98 15.11
N LEU A 195 -10.15 -23.86 16.25
CA LEU A 195 -9.55 -23.41 17.51
C LEU A 195 -8.37 -24.31 17.93
N TYR A 196 -8.54 -25.63 17.82
CA TYR A 196 -7.47 -26.59 18.14
C TYR A 196 -6.24 -26.39 17.25
N SER A 197 -6.44 -26.12 15.96
CA SER A 197 -5.32 -25.88 15.02
C SER A 197 -4.55 -24.59 15.27
N ILE A 198 -5.16 -23.61 15.94
CA ILE A 198 -4.52 -22.34 16.34
C ILE A 198 -4.09 -22.32 17.81
N GLY A 199 -4.17 -23.46 18.51
CA GLY A 199 -3.66 -23.66 19.87
C GLY A 199 -4.62 -23.29 21.01
N PHE A 200 -5.94 -23.34 20.75
CA PHE A 200 -7.00 -23.09 21.73
C PHE A 200 -7.94 -24.29 21.90
#